data_AF-A0AAX1EZF1-F1
#
_entry.id   AF-A0AAX1EZF1-F1
#
_cell.length_a   1.000
_cell.length_b   1.000
_cell.length_c   1.000
_cell.angle_alpha   90.00
_cell.angle_beta   90.00
_cell.angle_gamma   90.00
#
_symmetry.space_group_name_H-M   'P 1'
#
loop_
_entity.id
_entity.type
_entity.pdbx_description
1 polymer ?
#
loop_
_entity_poly.entity_id
_entity_poly.type
_entity_poly.pdbx_seq_one_letter_code
_entity_poly.pdbx_strand_id
1 'polypeptide(L)' 'MDNQDAVDVTCTDNGKKVTGYILNYRAKDQLEISLNTVKIRMQYKSGIFVGSMAGMEFVVQEEALPRQFKDFHR' A
#
# COMPACT_ATOMS: atom_id res chain seq x y z
N MET A 1 17.11 0.65 4.98
CA MET A 1 15.73 0.91 4.52
C MET A 1 15.85 2.04 3.53
N ASP A 2 16.09 1.69 2.26
CA ASP A 2 16.14 2.67 1.19
C ASP A 2 14.74 3.27 1.00
N ASN A 3 14.65 4.58 0.78
CA ASN A 3 13.40 5.30 0.51
C ASN A 3 12.66 4.85 -0.76
N GLN A 4 13.17 3.81 -1.45
CA GLN A 4 12.65 3.27 -2.70
C GLN A 4 11.36 2.46 -2.52
N ASP A 5 11.10 2.01 -1.28
CA ASP A 5 9.90 1.23 -0.95
C ASP A 5 8.79 2.07 -0.31
N ALA A 6 8.99 3.38 -0.18
CA ALA A 6 8.00 4.27 0.40
C ALA A 6 6.76 4.41 -0.51
N VAL A 7 5.58 4.41 0.10
CA VAL A 7 4.29 4.58 -0.60
C VAL A 7 3.35 5.45 0.22
N ASP A 8 2.61 6.32 -0.47
CA ASP A 8 1.55 7.12 0.14
C ASP A 8 0.31 6.27 0.38
N VAL A 9 -0.09 6.18 1.64
CA VAL A 9 -1.28 5.47 2.09
C VAL A 9 -2.30 6.51 2.54
N THR A 10 -3.50 6.48 1.97
CA THR A 10 -4.58 7.40 2.33
C THR A 10 -5.51 6.74 3.35
N CYS A 11 -5.72 7.36 4.50
CA CYS A 11 -6.73 6.94 5.46
C CYS A 11 -8.09 7.49 5.05
N THR A 12 -9.10 6.64 4.82
CA THR A 12 -10.40 7.08 4.32
C THR A 12 -11.25 7.75 5.40
N ASP A 13 -11.01 7.45 6.68
CA ASP A 13 -11.71 8.03 7.81
C ASP A 13 -11.44 9.54 8.00
N ASN A 14 -10.22 9.99 7.69
CA ASN A 14 -9.81 11.39 7.92
C ASN A 14 -9.21 12.08 6.69
N GLY A 15 -9.10 11.37 5.55
CA GLY A 15 -8.54 11.87 4.30
C GLY A 15 -7.03 12.17 4.33
N LYS A 16 -6.33 11.85 5.41
CA LYS A 16 -4.90 12.14 5.55
C LYS A 16 -4.07 11.08 4.84
N LYS A 17 -2.96 11.54 4.27
CA LYS A 17 -1.91 10.68 3.72
C LYS A 17 -0.86 10.40 4.79
N VAL A 18 -0.43 9.16 4.86
CA VAL A 18 0.65 8.68 5.73
C VAL A 18 1.62 7.87 4.89
N THR A 19 2.91 7.95 5.18
CA THR A 19 3.93 7.18 4.47
C THR A 19 4.01 5.78 5.05
N GLY A 20 3.74 4.78 4.21
CA GLY A 20 4.02 3.38 4.48
C GLY A 20 5.25 2.90 3.71
N TYR A 21 5.71 1.70 4.01
CA TYR A 21 6.79 1.04 3.27
C TYR A 21 6.30 -0.30 2.74
N ILE A 22 6.53 -0.58 1.46
CA ILE A 22 6.14 -1.82 0.80
C ILE A 22 7.01 -2.97 1.32
N LEU A 23 6.37 -4.02 1.84
CA LEU A 23 7.04 -5.25 2.27
C LEU A 23 6.93 -6.35 1.21
N ASN A 24 5.77 -6.40 0.54
CA ASN A 24 5.50 -7.38 -0.50
C ASN A 24 4.43 -6.85 -1.45
N TYR A 25 4.55 -7.16 -2.74
CA TYR A 25 3.59 -6.77 -3.76
C TYR A 25 3.28 -7.95 -4.67
N ARG A 26 1.99 -8.25 -4.81
CA ARG A 26 1.43 -9.20 -5.78
C ARG A 26 0.45 -8.44 -6.67
N ALA A 27 0.84 -8.27 -7.92
CA ALA A 27 0.04 -7.51 -8.88
C ALA A 27 -1.39 -8.02 -8.96
N LYS A 28 -2.35 -7.09 -8.88
CA LYS A 28 -3.80 -7.34 -8.93
C LYS A 28 -4.35 -8.31 -7.88
N ASP A 29 -3.60 -8.58 -6.81
CA ASP A 29 -3.99 -9.52 -5.74
C ASP A 29 -3.85 -8.89 -4.36
N GLN A 30 -2.61 -8.62 -3.94
CA GLN A 30 -2.31 -8.22 -2.57
C GLN A 30 -1.12 -7.25 -2.49
N LEU A 31 -1.22 -6.29 -1.59
CA LEU A 31 -0.11 -5.43 -1.19
C LEU A 31 0.09 -5.57 0.32
N GLU A 32 1.31 -5.86 0.77
CA GLU A 32 1.68 -5.80 2.18
C GLU A 32 2.55 -4.58 2.41
N ILE A 33 2.16 -3.74 3.36
CA ILE A 33 2.91 -2.56 3.77
C ILE A 33 3.25 -2.64 5.26
N SER A 34 4.34 -2.03 5.68
CA SER A 34 4.54 -1.61 7.07
C SER A 34 4.13 -0.15 7.19
N LEU A 35 3.21 0.11 8.11
CA LEU A 35 2.87 1.46 8.55
C LEU A 35 3.34 1.59 10.00
N ASN A 36 4.27 2.50 10.26
CA ASN A 36 5.03 2.56 11.51
C ASN A 36 5.71 1.21 11.83
N THR A 37 5.23 0.47 12.82
CA THR A 37 5.76 -0.84 13.25
C THR A 37 4.84 -2.02 12.95
N VAL A 38 3.71 -1.75 12.28
CA VAL A 38 2.68 -2.78 12.05
C VAL A 38 2.55 -3.06 10.57
N LYS A 39 2.47 -4.35 10.25
CA LYS A 39 2.21 -4.84 8.91
C LYS A 39 0.70 -4.82 8.62
N ILE A 40 0.32 -4.16 7.54
CA ILE A 40 -1.05 -4.13 7.01
C ILE A 40 -1.07 -4.94 5.71
N ARG A 41 -2.01 -5.89 5.64
CA ARG A 41 -2.32 -6.60 4.40
C ARG A 41 -3.48 -5.89 3.70
N MET A 42 -3.25 -5.50 2.45
CA MET A 42 -4.20 -4.77 1.63
C MET A 42 -4.63 -5.65 0.45
N GLN A 43 -5.94 -5.71 0.19
CA GLN A 43 -6.52 -6.48 -0.91
C GLN A 43 -6.73 -5.60 -2.14
N TYR A 44 -6.43 -6.13 -3.32
CA TYR A 44 -6.69 -5.44 -4.57
C TYR A 44 -8.19 -5.39 -4.89
N LYS A 45 -8.68 -4.20 -5.26
CA LYS A 45 -10.03 -3.93 -5.74
C LYS A 45 -9.95 -2.89 -6.86
N SER A 46 -10.01 -3.35 -8.10
CA SER A 46 -10.15 -2.51 -9.30
C SER A 46 -9.20 -1.30 -9.36
N GLY A 47 -7.89 -1.53 -9.19
CA GLY A 47 -6.85 -0.49 -9.25
C GLY A 47 -6.50 0.14 -7.90
N ILE A 48 -7.15 -0.28 -6.81
CA ILE A 48 -6.95 0.24 -5.46
C ILE A 48 -6.66 -0.92 -4.51
N PHE A 49 -5.66 -0.78 -3.65
CA PHE A 49 -5.40 -1.68 -2.54
C PHE A 49 -6.09 -1.15 -1.30
N VAL A 50 -6.89 -1.97 -0.64
CA VAL A 50 -7.65 -1.61 0.57
C VAL A 50 -7.23 -2.49 1.74
N GLY A 51 -6.79 -1.89 2.83
CA GLY A 51 -6.45 -2.57 4.08
C GLY A 51 -7.09 -1.88 5.27
N SER A 52 -7.18 -2.59 6.39
CA SER A 52 -7.75 -2.07 7.63
C SER A 52 -6.82 -2.29 8.81
N MET A 53 -6.74 -1.30 9.70
CA MET A 53 -6.00 -1.41 10.96
C MET A 53 -6.76 -0.65 12.05
N ALA A 54 -6.97 -1.30 13.20
CA ALA A 54 -7.60 -0.70 14.38
C ALA A 54 -8.95 -0.01 14.09
N GLY A 55 -9.73 -0.55 13.14
CA GLY A 55 -11.02 0.00 12.73
C GLY A 55 -10.94 1.13 11.70
N MET A 56 -9.74 1.58 11.33
CA MET A 56 -9.53 2.55 10.24
C MET A 56 -9.26 1.84 8.93
N GLU A 57 -9.74 2.42 7.83
CA GLU A 57 -9.50 1.93 6.48
C GLU A 57 -8.41 2.77 5.78
N PHE A 58 -7.56 2.05 5.06
CA PHE A 58 -6.39 2.57 4.37
C PHE A 58 -6.45 2.14 2.92
N VAL A 59 -6.19 3.08 2.01
CA VAL A 59 -6.19 2.85 0.57
C VAL A 59 -4.88 3.30 -0.07
N VAL A 60 -4.40 2.50 -1.02
CA VAL A 60 -3.24 2.80 -1.86
C VAL A 60 -3.68 2.64 -3.31
N GLN A 61 -3.47 3.65 -4.14
CA GLN A 61 -3.69 3.55 -5.58
C GLN A 61 -2.57 2.72 -6.21
N GLU A 62 -2.90 1.76 -7.07
CA GLU A 62 -1.89 0.97 -7.80
C GLU A 62 -0.94 1.88 -8.60
N GLU A 63 -1.46 2.99 -9.10
CA GLU A 63 -0.67 4.00 -9.82
C GLU A 63 0.35 4.73 -8.93
N ALA A 64 0.11 4.80 -7.61
CA ALA A 64 1.03 5.42 -6.65
C ALA A 64 2.19 4.50 -6.25
N LEU A 65 2.18 3.23 -6.66
CA LEU A 65 3.29 2.32 -6.39
C LEU A 65 4.56 2.75 -7.15
N PRO A 66 5.75 2.65 -6.52
CA PRO A 66 7.02 2.91 -7.19
C PRO A 66 7.20 2.02 -8.43
N ARG A 67 7.83 2.57 -9.48
CA ARG A 67 7.97 1.91 -10.80
C ARG A 67 8.61 0.52 -10.72
N GLN A 68 9.55 0.32 -9.80
CA GLN A 68 10.22 -0.97 -9.60
C GLN A 68 9.25 -2.12 -9.27
N PHE A 69 8.10 -1.83 -8.64
CA PHE A 69 7.08 -2.84 -8.33
C PHE A 69 6.13 -3.09 -9.50
N LYS A 70 6.02 -2.16 -10.45
CA LYS A 70 5.17 -2.30 -11.64
C LYS A 70 5.80 -3.18 -12.72
N ASP A 71 7.13 -3.24 -12.78
CA ASP A 71 7.89 -3.95 -13.82
C ASP A 71 7.94 -5.49 -13.66
N PHE A 72 7.36 -6.06 -12.59
CA PHE A 72 7.28 -7.51 -12.38
C PHE A 72 6.20 -8.22 -13.23
N HIS A 73 5.95 -7.74 -14.45
CA HIS A 73 5.20 -8.48 -15.46
C HIS A 73 6.21 -9.21 -16.35
N ARG A 74 6.54 -10.47 -16.02
CA ARG A 74 7.21 -11.40 -16.93
C ARG A 74 6.26 -12.54 -17.30
#